data_AF-A0A4Y7T3C1-F1
#
_entry.id   AF-A0A4Y7T3C1-F1
#
_cell.length_a   1.000
_cell.length_b   1.000
_cell.length_c   1.000
_cell.angle_alpha   90.00
_cell.angle_beta   90.00
_cell.angle_gamma   90.00
#
_symmetry.space_group_name_H-M   'P 1'
#
loop_
_entity.id
_entity.type
_entity.pdbx_description
1 polymer ?
#
loop_
_entity_poly.entity_id
_entity_poly.type
_entity_poly.pdbx_seq_one_letter_code
_entity_poly.pdbx_strand_id
1 'polypeptide(L)'
;LFEHHYAVMAGKATSVTNALFALEAHVGTLSVPDGAQLYYARIDPYLTYGCEIAIDVDTVGIKKLEDAQLAYLRRLLGLHPRSIRAALFSETGIMPIRYRRIILALQYAKYALSQQDSHFVKRTYQDAVSLFRQGKSGWVGDIQNCLSRLPVPVAMQVESLESIEGIEKLIEDVEKACAQDVFDGMQSTKTPLLGGPNRGISPESIQSVLRLRKYLRFVTIPAHWKALSQFITAEHGLRVEIERRSRRGDGTSANTDTCRCRYCDAPVENELHALFEC
;
A
#
# COMPACT_ATOMS: atom_id res chain seq x y z
N LEU A 1 -3.42 11.92 22.93
CA LEU A 1 -1.96 12.14 22.83
C LEU A 1 -1.43 11.80 21.43
N PHE A 2 -1.63 10.58 20.93
CA PHE A 2 -1.06 10.13 19.64
C PHE A 2 -1.68 10.77 18.40
N GLU A 3 -2.95 11.20 18.43
CA GLU A 3 -3.61 11.81 17.25
C GLU A 3 -2.86 13.05 16.72
N HIS A 4 -2.41 13.93 17.62
CA HIS A 4 -1.62 15.10 17.24
C HIS A 4 -0.30 14.69 16.56
N HIS A 5 0.34 13.64 17.07
CA HIS A 5 1.56 13.10 16.48
C HIS A 5 1.34 12.60 15.05
N TYR A 6 0.29 11.81 14.80
CA TYR A 6 -0.07 11.37 13.45
C TYR A 6 -0.31 12.54 12.50
N ALA A 7 -1.04 13.56 12.95
CA ALA A 7 -1.32 14.76 12.16
C ALA A 7 -0.04 15.53 11.81
N VAL A 8 0.88 15.70 12.76
CA VAL A 8 2.16 16.38 12.53
C VAL A 8 3.03 15.60 11.55
N MET A 9 3.13 14.28 11.70
CA MET A 9 3.95 13.45 10.81
C MET A 9 3.37 13.35 9.39
N ALA A 10 2.05 13.19 9.27
CA ALA A 10 1.37 13.28 7.98
C ALA A 10 1.61 14.65 7.32
N GLY A 11 1.46 15.74 8.08
CA GLY A 11 1.67 17.10 7.58
C GLY A 11 3.11 17.35 7.09
N LYS A 12 4.11 16.82 7.80
CA LYS A 12 5.52 16.86 7.37
C LYS A 12 5.74 16.06 6.09
N ALA A 13 5.23 14.84 6.02
CA ALA A 13 5.30 14.00 4.81
C ALA A 13 4.64 14.70 3.61
N THR A 14 3.46 15.29 3.79
CA THR A 14 2.77 16.07 2.74
C THR A 14 3.56 17.31 2.33
N SER A 15 4.17 18.03 3.28
CA SER A 15 4.98 19.21 2.97
C SER A 15 6.20 18.85 2.13
N VAL A 16 6.91 17.77 2.49
CA VAL A 16 8.04 17.26 1.71
C VAL A 16 7.59 16.75 0.35
N THR A 17 6.43 16.08 0.27
CA THR A 17 5.83 15.67 -1.00
C THR A 17 5.59 16.87 -1.91
N ASN A 18 4.97 17.94 -1.41
CA ASN A 18 4.75 19.17 -2.17
C ASN A 18 6.06 19.77 -2.66
N ALA A 19 7.08 19.86 -1.81
CA ALA A 19 8.38 20.38 -2.19
C ALA A 19 9.06 19.54 -3.28
N LEU A 20 9.03 18.20 -3.16
CA LEU A 20 9.63 17.29 -4.16
C LEU A 20 8.97 17.45 -5.54
N PHE A 21 7.64 17.47 -5.61
CA PHE A 21 6.94 17.61 -6.88
C PHE A 21 6.96 19.04 -7.44
N ALA A 22 7.12 20.06 -6.59
CA ALA A 22 7.35 21.43 -7.06
C ALA A 22 8.68 21.59 -7.80
N LEU A 23 9.70 20.80 -7.42
CA LEU A 23 11.00 20.81 -8.11
C LEU A 23 10.91 20.31 -9.55
N GLU A 24 9.88 19.54 -9.92
CA GLU A 24 9.71 19.07 -11.31
C GLU A 24 9.62 20.22 -12.32
N ALA A 25 9.16 21.40 -11.90
CA ALA A 25 9.14 22.60 -12.74
C ALA A 25 10.55 23.09 -13.12
N HIS A 26 11.58 22.70 -12.36
CA HIS A 26 12.96 23.11 -12.56
C HIS A 26 13.86 22.00 -13.11
N VAL A 27 13.63 20.74 -12.71
CA VAL A 27 14.50 19.60 -13.06
C VAL A 27 13.87 18.61 -14.05
N GLY A 28 12.62 18.84 -14.44
CA GLY A 28 11.84 17.90 -15.26
C GLY A 28 11.07 16.89 -14.41
N THR A 29 10.21 16.10 -15.06
CA THR A 29 9.37 15.11 -14.37
C THR A 29 10.21 14.01 -13.73
N LEU A 30 9.88 13.70 -12.48
CA LEU A 30 10.53 12.65 -11.71
C LEU A 30 10.24 11.27 -12.30
N SER A 31 11.28 10.45 -12.48
CA SER A 31 11.09 9.06 -12.88
C SER A 31 10.47 8.26 -11.72
N VAL A 32 9.65 7.25 -12.01
CA VAL A 32 9.04 6.43 -10.95
C VAL A 32 10.07 5.67 -10.10
N PRO A 33 11.16 5.11 -10.67
CA PRO A 33 12.23 4.53 -9.87
C PRO A 33 12.86 5.52 -8.88
N ASP A 34 13.17 6.74 -9.34
CA ASP A 34 13.78 7.76 -8.47
C ASP A 34 12.78 8.25 -7.42
N GLY A 35 11.50 8.37 -7.77
CA GLY A 35 10.44 8.66 -6.81
C GLY A 35 10.26 7.56 -5.78
N ALA A 36 10.34 6.29 -6.16
CA ALA A 36 10.31 5.20 -5.19
C ALA A 36 11.50 5.27 -4.22
N GLN A 37 12.69 5.64 -4.70
CA GLN A 37 13.86 5.88 -3.84
C GLN A 37 13.67 7.09 -2.91
N LEU A 38 13.16 8.20 -3.45
CA LEU A 38 12.87 9.41 -2.67
C LEU A 38 11.78 9.19 -1.64
N TYR A 39 10.80 8.33 -1.91
CA TYR A 39 9.81 7.90 -0.92
C TYR A 39 10.52 7.35 0.32
N TYR A 40 11.37 6.33 0.16
CA TYR A 40 12.08 5.72 1.29
C TYR A 40 13.06 6.68 1.97
N ALA A 41 13.67 7.61 1.21
CA ALA A 41 14.62 8.56 1.77
C ALA A 41 13.98 9.75 2.51
N ARG A 42 12.78 10.19 2.10
CA ARG A 42 12.22 11.50 2.50
C ARG A 42 10.80 11.45 3.04
N ILE A 43 10.01 10.44 2.67
CA ILE A 43 8.59 10.34 3.08
C ILE A 43 8.46 9.27 4.17
N ASP A 44 8.97 8.08 3.90
CA ASP A 44 8.91 6.94 4.80
C ASP A 44 9.39 7.25 6.22
N PRO A 45 10.50 7.99 6.46
CA PRO A 45 10.96 8.28 7.81
C PRO A 45 9.96 9.08 8.65
N TYR A 46 9.12 9.91 8.03
CA TYR A 46 8.04 10.59 8.75
C TYR A 46 6.88 9.65 9.03
N LEU A 47 6.54 8.78 8.07
CA LEU A 47 5.42 7.87 8.19
C LEU A 47 5.70 6.68 9.13
N THR A 48 6.96 6.31 9.33
CA THR A 48 7.39 5.22 10.24
C THR A 48 7.91 5.73 11.58
N TYR A 49 7.98 7.05 11.79
CA TYR A 49 8.52 7.62 13.01
C TYR A 49 7.80 7.08 14.26
N GLY A 50 8.56 6.45 15.16
CA GLY A 50 8.10 5.95 16.45
C GLY A 50 7.06 4.83 16.40
N CYS A 51 6.88 4.18 15.23
CA CYS A 51 5.88 3.12 15.04
C CYS A 51 6.18 1.87 15.87
N GLU A 52 7.44 1.65 16.21
CA GLU A 52 7.91 0.52 17.00
C GLU A 52 7.48 0.61 18.46
N ILE A 53 7.25 1.82 18.98
CA ILE A 53 6.79 2.05 20.35
C ILE A 53 5.29 2.39 20.38
N ALA A 54 4.83 3.24 19.46
CA ALA A 54 3.44 3.67 19.38
C ALA A 54 2.68 2.86 18.32
N ILE A 55 2.13 1.72 18.75
CA ILE A 55 1.39 0.80 17.88
C ILE A 55 0.07 1.44 17.42
N ASP A 56 -0.29 1.19 16.16
CA ASP A 56 -1.45 1.77 15.48
C ASP A 56 -2.79 1.11 15.92
N VAL A 57 -3.19 1.31 17.17
CA VAL A 57 -4.47 0.78 17.70
C VAL A 57 -5.68 1.60 17.21
N ASP A 58 -5.48 2.90 17.04
CA ASP A 58 -6.49 3.84 16.54
C ASP A 58 -6.52 3.88 15.01
N THR A 59 -7.72 3.67 14.45
CA THR A 59 -7.93 3.68 13.00
C THR A 59 -7.95 5.09 12.40
N VAL A 60 -8.23 6.12 13.21
CA VAL A 60 -8.28 7.51 12.74
C VAL A 60 -6.88 8.07 12.52
N GLY A 61 -5.96 7.83 13.45
CA GLY A 61 -4.56 8.26 13.36
C GLY A 61 -3.85 7.66 12.16
N ILE A 62 -3.88 6.33 12.01
CA ILE A 62 -3.20 5.63 10.91
C ILE A 62 -3.72 6.08 9.53
N LYS A 63 -5.02 6.38 9.42
CA LYS A 63 -5.62 6.88 8.18
C LYS A 63 -4.97 8.17 7.68
N LYS A 64 -4.54 9.07 8.57
CA LYS A 64 -3.84 10.31 8.17
C LYS A 64 -2.49 9.99 7.50
N LEU A 65 -1.77 8.97 7.99
CA LEU A 65 -0.52 8.51 7.38
C LEU A 65 -0.77 7.80 6.05
N GLU A 66 -1.81 6.96 5.98
CA GLU A 66 -2.23 6.31 4.74
C GLU A 66 -2.59 7.34 3.67
N ASP A 67 -3.36 8.37 4.02
CA ASP A 67 -3.75 9.42 3.08
C ASP A 67 -2.52 10.20 2.56
N ALA A 68 -1.53 10.47 3.42
CA ALA A 68 -0.27 11.08 3.01
C ALA A 68 0.54 10.18 2.06
N GLN A 69 0.64 8.88 2.36
CA GLN A 69 1.29 7.89 1.50
C GLN A 69 0.61 7.80 0.13
N LEU A 70 -0.72 7.64 0.12
CA LEU A 70 -1.52 7.52 -1.10
C LEU A 70 -1.42 8.79 -1.95
N ALA A 71 -1.40 9.98 -1.33
CA ALA A 71 -1.22 11.24 -2.05
C ALA A 71 0.14 11.31 -2.75
N TYR A 72 1.21 10.86 -2.09
CA TYR A 72 2.54 10.75 -2.70
C TYR A 72 2.53 9.81 -3.92
N LEU A 73 2.04 8.58 -3.74
CA LEU A 73 2.05 7.55 -4.79
C LEU A 73 1.20 7.95 -5.99
N ARG A 74 0.05 8.60 -5.76
CA ARG A 74 -0.81 9.11 -6.84
C ARG A 74 -0.12 10.18 -7.66
N ARG A 75 0.55 11.14 -7.02
CA ARG A 75 1.33 12.16 -7.73
C ARG A 75 2.48 11.53 -8.51
N LEU A 76 3.18 10.57 -7.90
CA LEU A 76 4.27 9.85 -8.56
C LEU A 76 3.80 9.14 -9.83
N LEU A 77 2.65 8.48 -9.79
CA LEU A 77 2.11 7.73 -10.94
C LEU A 77 1.27 8.59 -11.90
N GLY A 78 0.99 9.85 -11.55
CA GLY A 78 0.11 10.72 -12.34
C GLY A 78 -1.36 10.30 -12.30
N LEU A 79 -1.82 9.74 -11.17
CA LEU A 79 -3.17 9.20 -11.00
C LEU A 79 -4.10 10.12 -10.20
N HIS A 80 -5.40 10.00 -10.42
CA HIS A 80 -6.44 10.78 -9.77
C HIS A 80 -6.61 10.39 -8.29
N PRO A 81 -7.07 11.29 -7.39
CA PRO A 81 -7.36 10.98 -5.99
C PRO A 81 -8.31 9.80 -5.73
N ARG A 82 -9.08 9.39 -6.74
CA ARG A 82 -10.03 8.27 -6.67
C ARG A 82 -9.50 6.99 -7.32
N SER A 83 -8.21 6.96 -7.68
CA SER A 83 -7.55 5.78 -8.22
C SER A 83 -7.66 4.58 -7.28
N ILE A 84 -7.66 3.38 -7.86
CA ILE A 84 -7.66 2.12 -7.11
C ILE A 84 -6.36 2.01 -6.31
N ARG A 85 -6.49 1.83 -4.99
CA ARG A 85 -5.36 1.86 -4.06
C ARG A 85 -4.37 0.73 -4.31
N ALA A 86 -4.87 -0.47 -4.59
CA ALA A 86 -4.03 -1.64 -4.84
C ALA A 86 -3.02 -1.41 -5.98
N ALA A 87 -3.43 -0.70 -7.03
CA ALA A 87 -2.55 -0.34 -8.13
C ALA A 87 -1.35 0.50 -7.67
N LEU A 88 -1.54 1.42 -6.72
CA LEU A 88 -0.46 2.27 -6.24
C LEU A 88 0.69 1.43 -5.65
N PHE A 89 0.34 0.40 -4.88
CA PHE A 89 1.30 -0.47 -4.22
C PHE A 89 1.86 -1.53 -5.17
N SER A 90 1.01 -2.16 -5.98
CA SER A 90 1.42 -3.22 -6.89
C SER A 90 2.29 -2.72 -8.05
N GLU A 91 2.11 -1.45 -8.46
CA GLU A 91 2.91 -0.84 -9.53
C GLU A 91 4.25 -0.28 -9.04
N THR A 92 4.29 0.30 -7.83
CA THR A 92 5.51 0.93 -7.27
C THR A 92 6.38 -0.03 -6.46
N GLY A 93 5.80 -1.10 -5.92
CA GLY A 93 6.45 -1.98 -4.95
C GLY A 93 6.63 -1.36 -3.56
N ILE A 94 5.97 -0.23 -3.28
CA ILE A 94 5.95 0.36 -1.94
C ILE A 94 4.88 -0.35 -1.11
N MET A 95 5.25 -0.77 0.10
CA MET A 95 4.34 -1.43 1.02
C MET A 95 3.33 -0.43 1.62
N PRO A 96 2.05 -0.77 1.74
CA PRO A 96 1.10 0.06 2.46
C PRO A 96 1.56 0.31 3.90
N ILE A 97 1.48 1.56 4.34
CA ILE A 97 2.13 2.01 5.57
C ILE A 97 1.68 1.25 6.82
N ARG A 98 0.42 0.80 6.84
CA ARG A 98 -0.15 0.00 7.93
C ARG A 98 0.61 -1.31 8.14
N TYR A 99 0.90 -2.05 7.07
CA TYR A 99 1.67 -3.29 7.14
C TYR A 99 3.14 -3.01 7.47
N ARG A 100 3.71 -1.95 6.90
CA ARG A 100 5.11 -1.57 7.15
C ARG A 100 5.37 -1.23 8.62
N ARG A 101 4.48 -0.46 9.24
CA ARG A 101 4.62 -0.03 10.65
C ARG A 101 4.53 -1.21 11.62
N ILE A 102 3.60 -2.14 11.42
CA ILE A 102 3.52 -3.33 12.28
C ILE A 102 4.72 -4.27 12.08
N ILE A 103 5.25 -4.41 10.86
CA ILE A 103 6.50 -5.16 10.62
C ILE A 103 7.67 -4.52 11.38
N LEU A 104 7.80 -3.19 11.38
CA LEU A 104 8.85 -2.49 12.13
C LEU A 104 8.71 -2.71 13.65
N ALA A 105 7.49 -2.71 14.18
CA ALA A 105 7.25 -3.06 15.58
C ALA A 105 7.65 -4.51 15.91
N LEU A 106 7.36 -5.47 15.02
CA LEU A 106 7.80 -6.86 15.17
C LEU A 106 9.33 -7.00 15.04
N GLN A 107 9.96 -6.24 14.15
CA GLN A 107 11.44 -6.19 14.06
C GLN A 107 12.06 -5.62 15.33
N TYR A 108 11.43 -4.63 15.95
CA TYR A 108 11.84 -4.15 17.26
C TYR A 108 11.66 -5.21 18.36
N ALA A 109 10.56 -5.98 18.34
CA ALA A 109 10.36 -7.14 19.23
C ALA A 109 11.53 -8.13 19.11
N LYS A 110 11.90 -8.49 17.88
CA LYS A 110 13.02 -9.38 17.58
C LYS A 110 14.34 -8.81 18.10
N TYR A 111 14.60 -7.52 17.87
CA TYR A 111 15.77 -6.83 18.40
C TYR A 111 15.81 -6.85 19.93
N ALA A 112 14.70 -6.57 20.60
CA ALA A 112 14.60 -6.55 22.05
C ALA A 112 14.91 -7.94 22.64
N LEU A 113 14.36 -8.99 22.03
CA LEU A 113 14.58 -10.38 22.42
C LEU A 113 16.03 -10.83 22.19
N SER A 114 16.69 -10.34 21.14
CA SER A 114 18.07 -10.69 20.80
C SER A 114 19.13 -10.04 21.70
N GLN A 115 18.76 -9.11 22.58
CA GLN A 115 19.73 -8.47 23.48
C GLN A 115 20.19 -9.44 24.59
N GLN A 116 21.23 -9.03 25.32
CA GLN A 116 21.68 -9.73 26.52
C GLN A 116 20.65 -9.62 27.65
N ASP A 117 20.57 -10.62 28.54
CA ASP A 117 19.56 -10.66 29.63
C ASP A 117 19.71 -9.55 30.68
N SER A 118 20.90 -8.94 30.76
CA SER A 118 21.15 -7.76 31.59
C SER A 118 20.62 -6.47 30.97
N HIS A 119 20.32 -6.45 29.67
CA HIS A 119 19.92 -5.26 28.95
C HIS A 119 18.48 -4.86 29.28
N PHE A 120 18.25 -3.60 29.63
CA PHE A 120 16.93 -3.11 30.06
C PHE A 120 15.84 -3.36 29.02
N VAL A 121 16.14 -3.17 27.73
CA VAL A 121 15.16 -3.39 26.65
C VAL A 121 14.62 -4.83 26.65
N LYS A 122 15.48 -5.84 26.87
CA LYS A 122 15.04 -7.24 26.93
C LYS A 122 14.18 -7.51 28.16
N ARG A 123 14.59 -6.99 29.31
CA ARG A 123 13.82 -7.13 30.56
C ARG A 123 12.44 -6.49 30.44
N THR A 124 12.38 -5.25 29.95
CA THR A 124 11.11 -4.55 29.73
C THR A 124 10.23 -5.26 28.72
N TYR A 125 10.81 -5.84 27.67
CA TYR A 125 10.09 -6.65 26.70
C TYR A 125 9.50 -7.92 27.33
N GLN A 126 10.30 -8.67 28.08
CA GLN A 126 9.86 -9.87 28.81
C GLN A 126 8.77 -9.54 29.84
N ASP A 127 8.91 -8.43 30.55
CA ASP A 127 7.90 -7.92 31.47
C ASP A 127 6.60 -7.58 30.74
N ALA A 128 6.66 -6.96 29.55
CA ALA A 128 5.48 -6.66 28.75
C ALA A 128 4.74 -7.93 28.29
N VAL A 129 5.48 -8.98 27.90
CA VAL A 129 4.90 -10.30 27.56
C VAL A 129 4.24 -10.94 28.80
N SER A 130 4.90 -10.89 29.96
CA SER A 130 4.36 -11.40 31.23
C SER A 130 3.08 -10.68 31.64
N LEU A 131 3.05 -9.35 31.56
CA LEU A 131 1.87 -8.53 31.85
C LEU A 131 0.71 -8.88 30.93
N PHE A 132 0.98 -9.09 29.64
CA PHE A 132 -0.04 -9.49 28.69
C PHE A 132 -0.65 -10.86 29.02
N ARG A 133 0.18 -11.84 29.43
CA ARG A 133 -0.31 -13.15 29.92
C ARG A 133 -1.20 -13.04 31.15
N GLN A 134 -0.97 -12.03 31.99
CA GLN A 134 -1.81 -11.72 33.15
C GLN A 134 -3.08 -10.92 32.80
N GLY A 135 -3.38 -10.75 31.50
CA GLY A 135 -4.55 -10.02 31.01
C GLY A 135 -4.44 -8.49 31.17
N LYS A 136 -3.23 -7.95 31.35
CA LYS A 136 -3.02 -6.50 31.41
C LYS A 136 -2.87 -5.93 30.01
N SER A 137 -3.42 -4.73 29.81
CA SER A 137 -3.22 -3.97 28.58
C SER A 137 -1.78 -3.47 28.49
N GLY A 138 -1.29 -3.32 27.26
CA GLY A 138 0.06 -2.84 26.98
C GLY A 138 0.47 -3.13 25.55
N TRP A 139 1.75 -2.86 25.27
CA TRP A 139 2.32 -2.90 23.94
C TRP A 139 2.10 -4.23 23.18
N VAL A 140 2.20 -5.38 23.87
CA VAL A 140 1.93 -6.71 23.26
C VAL A 140 0.45 -6.86 22.87
N GLY A 141 -0.47 -6.40 23.72
CA GLY A 141 -1.90 -6.41 23.41
C GLY A 141 -2.25 -5.46 22.28
N ASP A 142 -1.55 -4.33 22.19
CA ASP A 142 -1.70 -3.40 21.07
C ASP A 142 -1.24 -4.00 19.75
N ILE A 143 -0.14 -4.76 19.73
CA ILE A 143 0.30 -5.55 18.57
C ILE A 143 -0.77 -6.57 18.17
N GLN A 144 -1.29 -7.36 19.12
CA GLN A 144 -2.34 -8.33 18.83
C GLN A 144 -3.58 -7.67 18.21
N ASN A 145 -3.98 -6.53 18.76
CA ASN A 145 -5.12 -5.77 18.29
C ASN A 145 -4.86 -5.20 16.88
N CYS A 146 -3.67 -4.66 16.63
CA CYS A 146 -3.28 -4.15 15.31
C CYS A 146 -3.30 -5.25 14.24
N LEU A 147 -2.72 -6.42 14.53
CA LEU A 147 -2.67 -7.59 13.62
C LEU A 147 -4.06 -8.12 13.28
N SER A 148 -4.95 -8.22 14.27
CA SER A 148 -6.34 -8.67 14.05
C SER A 148 -7.21 -7.68 13.28
N ARG A 149 -6.80 -6.40 13.22
CA ARG A 149 -7.51 -5.31 12.52
C ARG A 149 -6.91 -4.95 11.16
N LEU A 150 -5.91 -5.68 10.69
CA LEU A 150 -5.45 -5.56 9.32
C LEU A 150 -6.58 -5.90 8.34
N PRO A 151 -6.60 -5.32 7.12
CA PRO A 151 -7.57 -5.69 6.08
C PRO A 151 -7.68 -7.19 5.85
N VAL A 152 -6.53 -7.88 5.84
CA VAL A 152 -6.42 -9.33 5.97
C VAL A 152 -5.89 -9.62 7.39
N PRO A 153 -6.73 -10.10 8.32
CA PRO A 153 -6.33 -10.30 9.72
C PRO A 153 -5.23 -11.34 9.88
N VAL A 154 -4.28 -11.08 10.79
CA VAL A 154 -3.23 -12.02 11.18
C VAL A 154 -3.46 -12.45 12.63
N ALA A 155 -3.58 -13.76 12.86
CA ALA A 155 -3.73 -14.31 14.19
C ALA A 155 -2.36 -14.36 14.90
N MET A 156 -2.31 -13.85 16.14
CA MET A 156 -1.10 -13.86 16.96
C MET A 156 -1.34 -14.64 18.24
N GLN A 157 -0.49 -15.66 18.46
CA GLN A 157 -0.31 -16.31 19.76
C GLN A 157 0.83 -15.61 20.51
N VAL A 158 0.72 -15.48 21.83
CA VAL A 158 1.72 -14.76 22.63
C VAL A 158 3.07 -15.47 22.59
N GLU A 159 3.07 -16.80 22.49
CA GLU A 159 4.26 -17.65 22.37
C GLU A 159 5.11 -17.27 21.15
N SER A 160 4.48 -16.77 20.07
CA SER A 160 5.19 -16.31 18.89
C SER A 160 6.11 -15.12 19.20
N LEU A 161 5.82 -14.32 20.22
CA LEU A 161 6.67 -13.20 20.64
C LEU A 161 7.77 -13.60 21.61
N GLU A 162 7.82 -14.86 22.06
CA GLU A 162 8.83 -15.33 23.02
C GLU A 162 10.07 -15.93 22.33
N SER A 163 10.01 -16.17 21.02
CA SER A 163 11.10 -16.72 20.22
C SER A 163 11.38 -15.87 18.99
N ILE A 164 12.64 -15.88 18.53
CA ILE A 164 13.04 -15.15 17.33
C ILE A 164 12.32 -15.73 16.10
N GLU A 165 12.24 -17.05 16.02
CA GLU A 165 11.61 -17.80 14.94
C GLU A 165 10.09 -17.54 14.90
N GLY A 166 9.46 -17.42 16.07
CA GLY A 166 8.05 -17.06 16.18
C GLY A 166 7.75 -15.67 15.63
N ILE A 167 8.62 -14.70 15.93
CA ILE A 167 8.49 -13.32 15.43
C ILE A 167 8.74 -13.28 13.92
N GLU A 168 9.75 -14.00 13.43
CA GLU A 168 10.04 -14.11 11.99
C GLU A 168 8.85 -14.68 11.23
N LYS A 169 8.26 -15.77 11.71
CA LYS A 169 7.04 -16.34 11.13
C LYS A 169 5.88 -15.35 11.13
N LEU A 170 5.70 -14.58 12.22
CA LEU A 170 4.66 -13.58 12.30
C LEU A 170 4.88 -12.45 11.28
N ILE A 171 6.12 -12.04 11.04
CA ILE A 171 6.47 -11.08 9.97
C ILE A 171 6.11 -11.66 8.60
N GLU A 172 6.44 -12.92 8.32
CA GLU A 172 6.06 -13.59 7.07
C GLU A 172 4.53 -13.65 6.87
N ASP A 173 3.78 -13.94 7.94
CA ASP A 173 2.32 -13.96 7.90
C ASP A 173 1.74 -12.57 7.61
N VAL A 174 2.34 -11.50 8.15
CA VAL A 174 1.98 -10.11 7.82
C VAL A 174 2.32 -9.76 6.38
N GLU A 175 3.45 -10.21 5.86
CA GLU A 175 3.84 -10.00 4.46
C GLU A 175 2.87 -10.70 3.50
N LYS A 176 2.46 -11.94 3.81
CA LYS A 176 1.43 -12.67 3.06
C LYS A 176 0.08 -11.97 3.13
N ALA A 177 -0.33 -11.51 4.31
CA ALA A 177 -1.57 -10.74 4.47
C ALA A 177 -1.56 -9.45 3.65
N CYS A 178 -0.42 -8.75 3.59
CA CYS A 178 -0.24 -7.58 2.73
C CYS A 178 -0.33 -7.93 1.24
N ALA A 179 0.31 -9.02 0.83
CA ALA A 179 0.27 -9.49 -0.55
C ALA A 179 -1.16 -9.86 -0.96
N GLN A 180 -1.90 -10.55 -0.09
CA GLN A 180 -3.30 -10.90 -0.30
C GLN A 180 -4.21 -9.67 -0.40
N ASP A 181 -4.10 -8.70 0.52
CA ASP A 181 -4.90 -7.45 0.50
C ASP A 181 -4.73 -6.69 -0.83
N VAL A 182 -3.47 -6.50 -1.25
CA VAL A 182 -3.18 -5.82 -2.52
C VAL A 182 -3.62 -6.66 -3.72
N PHE A 183 -3.48 -7.98 -3.67
CA PHE A 183 -3.94 -8.88 -4.73
C PHE A 183 -5.46 -8.81 -4.91
N ASP A 184 -6.23 -8.92 -3.82
CA ASP A 184 -7.69 -8.84 -3.84
C ASP A 184 -8.16 -7.48 -4.36
N GLY A 185 -7.49 -6.40 -3.95
CA GLY A 185 -7.78 -5.06 -4.47
C GLY A 185 -7.52 -4.88 -5.97
N MET A 186 -6.68 -5.73 -6.60
CA MET A 186 -6.47 -5.74 -8.06
C MET A 186 -7.54 -6.53 -8.82
N GLN A 187 -8.29 -7.41 -8.15
CA GLN A 187 -9.36 -8.22 -8.76
C GLN A 187 -10.63 -7.40 -9.09
N SER A 188 -10.55 -6.08 -9.06
CA SER A 188 -11.64 -5.20 -9.48
C SER A 188 -11.93 -5.38 -10.96
N THR A 189 -13.22 -5.36 -11.33
CA THR A 189 -13.67 -5.32 -12.73
C THR A 189 -13.14 -4.12 -13.50
N LYS A 190 -12.70 -3.07 -12.79
CA LYS A 190 -12.09 -1.87 -13.37
C LYS A 190 -10.64 -2.06 -13.79
N THR A 191 -9.96 -3.11 -13.30
CA THR A 191 -8.53 -3.30 -13.52
C THR A 191 -8.23 -4.65 -14.15
N PRO A 192 -8.83 -4.97 -15.31
CA PRO A 192 -8.63 -6.27 -15.97
C PRO A 192 -7.15 -6.49 -16.33
N LEU A 193 -6.40 -5.42 -16.54
CA LEU A 193 -4.97 -5.47 -16.85
C LEU A 193 -4.06 -5.60 -15.62
N LEU A 194 -4.56 -5.31 -14.40
CA LEU A 194 -3.80 -5.50 -13.16
C LEU A 194 -4.06 -6.88 -12.55
N GLY A 195 -5.32 -7.29 -12.47
CA GLY A 195 -5.75 -8.55 -11.87
C GLY A 195 -5.80 -9.73 -12.83
N GLY A 196 -5.61 -9.49 -14.14
CA GLY A 196 -5.78 -10.52 -15.16
C GLY A 196 -4.84 -11.72 -15.01
N PRO A 197 -5.27 -12.92 -15.44
CA PRO A 197 -4.53 -14.18 -15.27
C PRO A 197 -3.13 -14.14 -15.92
N ASN A 198 -2.94 -13.30 -16.93
CA ASN A 198 -1.71 -13.18 -17.71
C ASN A 198 -0.58 -12.45 -16.98
N ARG A 199 -0.84 -11.82 -15.82
CA ARG A 199 0.18 -11.05 -15.10
C ARG A 199 1.13 -11.91 -14.26
N GLY A 200 0.77 -13.19 -14.04
CA GLY A 200 1.59 -14.13 -13.27
C GLY A 200 1.84 -13.70 -11.82
N ILE A 201 0.95 -12.87 -11.26
CA ILE A 201 1.04 -12.40 -9.88
C ILE A 201 0.42 -13.46 -8.96
N SER A 202 1.12 -13.78 -7.89
CA SER A 202 0.65 -14.70 -6.85
C SER A 202 0.66 -14.00 -5.49
N PRO A 203 -0.42 -14.07 -4.70
CA PRO A 203 -0.45 -13.52 -3.35
C PRO A 203 0.44 -14.28 -2.36
N GLU A 204 0.96 -15.46 -2.72
CA GLU A 204 1.86 -16.25 -1.85
C GLU A 204 3.22 -15.59 -1.62
N SER A 205 3.60 -14.62 -2.46
CA SER A 205 4.87 -13.90 -2.35
C SER A 205 4.63 -12.40 -2.45
N ILE A 206 5.06 -11.67 -1.42
CA ILE A 206 4.97 -10.21 -1.41
C ILE A 206 5.75 -9.58 -2.55
N GLN A 207 6.88 -10.15 -2.98
CA GLN A 207 7.67 -9.64 -4.11
C GLN A 207 7.01 -9.88 -5.47
N SER A 208 6.05 -10.80 -5.55
CA SER A 208 5.23 -10.99 -6.75
C SER A 208 4.19 -9.88 -6.90
N VAL A 209 3.57 -9.49 -5.77
CA VAL A 209 2.52 -8.47 -5.71
C VAL A 209 3.10 -7.06 -5.68
N LEU A 210 4.05 -6.79 -4.79
CA LEU A 210 4.69 -5.51 -4.56
C LEU A 210 6.05 -5.46 -5.27
N ARG A 211 6.03 -5.01 -6.52
CA ARG A 211 7.24 -4.82 -7.31
C ARG A 211 7.10 -3.65 -8.24
N LEU A 212 8.13 -2.79 -8.28
CA LEU A 212 8.23 -1.76 -9.30
C LEU A 212 8.14 -2.38 -10.69
N ARG A 213 7.07 -2.07 -11.42
CA ARG A 213 6.76 -2.75 -12.69
C ARG A 213 7.72 -2.32 -13.79
N LYS A 214 8.08 -3.28 -14.64
CA LYS A 214 9.13 -3.11 -15.66
C LYS A 214 8.89 -1.91 -16.58
N TYR A 215 7.64 -1.69 -17.02
CA TYR A 215 7.35 -0.58 -17.93
C TYR A 215 7.64 0.80 -17.30
N LEU A 216 7.47 0.95 -15.98
CA LEU A 216 7.81 2.18 -15.24
C LEU A 216 9.32 2.45 -15.18
N ARG A 217 10.14 1.45 -15.54
CA ARG A 217 11.61 1.55 -15.59
C ARG A 217 12.12 1.74 -17.01
N PHE A 218 11.46 1.13 -18.01
CA PHE A 218 11.91 1.12 -19.40
C PHE A 218 11.28 2.23 -20.25
N VAL A 219 10.06 2.66 -19.94
CA VAL A 219 9.40 3.76 -20.66
C VAL A 219 9.91 5.07 -20.08
N THR A 220 10.86 5.70 -20.79
CA THR A 220 11.57 6.91 -20.31
C THR A 220 10.77 8.19 -20.49
N ILE A 221 9.86 8.24 -21.47
CA ILE A 221 9.08 9.45 -21.77
C ILE A 221 7.97 9.62 -20.72
N PRO A 222 7.96 10.73 -19.96
CA PRO A 222 6.99 10.94 -18.89
C PRO A 222 5.52 10.82 -19.28
N ALA A 223 5.16 11.40 -20.43
CA ALA A 223 3.81 11.32 -20.95
C ALA A 223 3.37 9.88 -21.21
N HIS A 224 4.27 9.01 -21.70
CA HIS A 224 3.95 7.66 -22.10
C HIS A 224 3.75 6.74 -20.89
N TRP A 225 4.64 6.77 -19.90
CA TRP A 225 4.45 5.92 -18.72
C TRP A 225 3.27 6.40 -17.86
N LYS A 226 2.98 7.71 -17.82
CA LYS A 226 1.76 8.24 -17.17
C LYS A 226 0.51 7.73 -17.88
N ALA A 227 0.46 7.82 -19.21
CA ALA A 227 -0.65 7.30 -20.00
C ALA A 227 -0.84 5.79 -19.79
N LEU A 228 0.24 5.00 -19.75
CA LEU A 228 0.17 3.56 -19.48
C LEU A 228 -0.34 3.29 -18.06
N SER A 229 0.16 3.99 -17.03
CA SER A 229 -0.32 3.87 -15.66
C SER A 229 -1.81 4.22 -15.56
N GLN A 230 -2.24 5.31 -16.18
CA GLN A 230 -3.65 5.68 -16.23
C GLN A 230 -4.48 4.63 -16.96
N PHE A 231 -3.97 4.08 -18.06
CA PHE A 231 -4.66 3.06 -18.84
C PHE A 231 -4.88 1.76 -18.03
N ILE A 232 -3.84 1.22 -17.39
CA ILE A 232 -3.98 -0.03 -16.63
C ILE A 232 -4.78 0.14 -15.33
N THR A 233 -4.93 1.37 -14.83
CA THR A 233 -5.62 1.69 -13.57
C THR A 233 -7.03 2.24 -13.74
N ALA A 234 -7.64 2.08 -14.92
CA ALA A 234 -9.00 2.52 -15.21
C ALA A 234 -9.17 4.05 -15.26
N GLU A 235 -8.09 4.80 -15.51
CA GLU A 235 -8.06 6.26 -15.61
C GLU A 235 -7.97 6.78 -17.05
N HIS A 236 -8.43 5.99 -18.02
CA HIS A 236 -8.47 6.35 -19.43
C HIS A 236 -9.87 6.80 -19.87
N GLY A 237 -9.95 7.33 -21.10
CA GLY A 237 -11.17 7.84 -21.72
C GLY A 237 -11.87 6.86 -22.66
N LEU A 238 -11.66 5.55 -22.49
CA LEU A 238 -12.40 4.55 -23.28
C LEU A 238 -13.85 4.52 -22.81
N ARG A 239 -14.75 4.14 -23.71
CA ARG A 239 -16.20 4.16 -23.44
C ARG A 239 -16.61 3.27 -22.27
N VAL A 240 -15.95 2.12 -22.06
CA VAL A 240 -16.17 1.28 -20.87
C VAL A 240 -15.99 2.06 -19.56
N GLU A 241 -14.99 2.94 -19.47
CA GLU A 241 -14.71 3.71 -18.27
C GLU A 241 -15.65 4.90 -18.10
N ILE A 242 -16.08 5.52 -19.20
CA ILE A 242 -17.12 6.56 -19.17
C ILE A 242 -18.40 5.96 -18.59
N GLU A 243 -18.83 4.80 -19.07
CA GLU A 243 -20.04 4.11 -18.59
C GLU A 243 -19.91 3.58 -17.16
N ARG A 244 -18.72 3.08 -16.75
CA ARG A 244 -18.45 2.70 -15.34
C ARG A 244 -18.57 3.88 -14.37
N ARG A 245 -18.37 5.12 -14.85
CA ARG A 245 -18.49 6.35 -14.05
C ARG A 245 -19.90 6.95 -14.12
N SER A 246 -20.61 6.69 -15.21
CA SER A 246 -22.02 7.07 -15.37
C SER A 246 -22.90 6.30 -14.40
N ARG A 247 -23.69 7.03 -13.61
CA ARG A 247 -24.82 6.46 -12.88
C ARG A 247 -26.10 6.83 -13.62
N ARG A 248 -26.97 5.84 -13.80
CA ARG A 248 -28.33 6.10 -14.29
C ARG A 248 -29.13 6.81 -13.21
N GLY A 249 -30.24 7.44 -13.61
CA GLY A 249 -31.12 8.17 -12.67
C GLY A 249 -31.70 7.29 -11.54
N ASP A 250 -31.73 5.98 -11.73
CA ASP A 250 -32.13 4.96 -10.75
C ASP A 250 -30.97 4.48 -9.85
N GLY A 251 -29.77 5.04 -10.02
CA GLY A 251 -28.57 4.67 -9.27
C GLY A 251 -27.84 3.43 -9.76
N THR A 252 -28.33 2.75 -10.81
CA THR A 252 -27.68 1.57 -11.39
C THR A 252 -26.47 1.95 -12.26
N SER A 253 -25.48 1.05 -12.32
CA SER A 253 -24.34 1.17 -13.23
C SER A 253 -24.76 0.87 -14.65
N ALA A 254 -24.24 1.63 -15.63
CA ALA A 254 -24.46 1.32 -17.03
C ALA A 254 -23.85 -0.03 -17.42
N ASN A 255 -24.48 -0.70 -18.41
CA ASN A 255 -24.02 -2.00 -18.90
C ASN A 255 -22.78 -1.82 -19.80
N THR A 256 -21.62 -2.18 -19.27
CA THR A 256 -20.33 -2.08 -19.96
C THR A 256 -20.20 -2.98 -21.19
N ASP A 257 -20.96 -4.08 -21.25
CA ASP A 257 -20.83 -5.10 -22.29
C ASP A 257 -21.51 -4.71 -23.61
N THR A 258 -22.10 -3.51 -23.65
CA THR A 258 -22.79 -2.95 -24.83
C THR A 258 -22.11 -1.69 -25.38
N CYS A 259 -20.93 -1.36 -24.85
CA CYS A 259 -20.20 -0.15 -25.20
C CYS A 259 -19.48 -0.29 -26.56
N ARG A 260 -20.19 -0.17 -27.70
CA ARG A 260 -19.55 -0.28 -29.02
C ARG A 260 -18.27 0.56 -29.17
N CYS A 261 -17.25 -0.03 -29.80
CA CYS A 261 -16.01 0.66 -30.08
C CYS A 261 -16.23 1.86 -31.01
N ARG A 262 -15.55 2.97 -30.70
CA ARG A 262 -15.58 4.21 -31.49
C ARG A 262 -14.61 4.19 -32.66
N TYR A 263 -13.64 3.28 -32.67
CA TYR A 263 -12.55 3.22 -33.64
C TYR A 263 -12.72 2.07 -34.65
N CYS A 264 -13.31 0.96 -34.21
CA CYS A 264 -13.73 -0.13 -35.08
C CYS A 264 -15.16 -0.56 -34.71
N ASP A 265 -15.87 -1.24 -35.60
CA ASP A 265 -17.27 -1.66 -35.38
C ASP A 265 -17.41 -2.82 -34.35
N ALA A 266 -16.39 -3.05 -33.52
CA ALA A 266 -16.40 -4.06 -32.48
C ALA A 266 -17.50 -3.80 -31.42
N PRO A 267 -18.08 -4.86 -30.84
CA PRO A 267 -19.21 -4.73 -29.94
C PRO A 267 -18.87 -4.04 -28.61
N VAL A 268 -17.62 -4.07 -28.16
CA VAL A 268 -17.19 -3.53 -26.86
C VAL A 268 -15.85 -2.78 -26.94
N GLU A 269 -15.82 -1.55 -26.45
CA GLU A 269 -14.64 -0.68 -26.29
C GLU A 269 -14.07 -0.82 -24.87
N ASN A 270 -13.30 -1.88 -24.63
CA ASN A 270 -12.62 -2.09 -23.36
C ASN A 270 -11.09 -2.07 -23.51
N GLU A 271 -10.39 -2.20 -22.39
CA GLU A 271 -8.94 -2.08 -22.29
C GLU A 271 -8.21 -3.17 -23.09
N LEU A 272 -8.73 -4.41 -23.07
CA LEU A 272 -8.17 -5.54 -23.81
C LEU A 272 -8.37 -5.35 -25.31
N HIS A 273 -9.58 -4.99 -25.72
CA HIS A 273 -9.92 -4.71 -27.11
C HIS A 273 -9.03 -3.59 -27.67
N ALA A 274 -8.93 -2.46 -26.97
CA ALA A 274 -8.14 -1.31 -27.40
C ALA A 274 -6.63 -1.62 -27.52
N LEU A 275 -6.09 -2.55 -26.74
CA LEU A 275 -4.67 -2.91 -26.82
C LEU A 275 -4.35 -4.03 -27.81
N PHE A 276 -5.25 -4.99 -27.99
CA PHE A 276 -4.92 -6.27 -28.63
C PHE A 276 -5.74 -6.58 -29.88
N GLU A 277 -6.82 -5.85 -30.15
CA GLU A 277 -7.78 -6.23 -31.21
C GLU A 277 -8.22 -5.07 -32.11
N CYS A 278 -8.25 -3.83 -31.60
CA CYS A 278 -8.86 -2.67 -32.25
C CYS A 278 -8.16 -2.21 -33.54
#